data_AF-A0A9Q4WMH0-F1
#
_entry.id   AF-A0A9Q4WMH0-F1
#
_cell.length_a   1.000
_cell.length_b   1.000
_cell.length_c   1.000
_cell.angle_alpha   90.00
_cell.angle_beta   90.00
_cell.angle_gamma   90.00
#
_symmetry.space_group_name_H-M   'P 1'
#
loop_
_entity.id
_entity.type
_entity.pdbx_description
1 polymer ?
#
loop_
_entity_poly.entity_id
_entity_poly.type
_entity_poly.pdbx_seq_one_letter_code
_entity_poly.pdbx_strand_id
1 'polypeptide(L)'
;MARSRRPRPLTSRSVARRGRGIRGPLFPPDLPAARTRAEKFDQLVLGAFEPIDARWHDRLTKLDIAVDEVPRIRAIDPDSVNWPPEVVADGPVPLSRLIPAGIDRRGTATRARIVLFRRPIELRAKDPQDLEDLVHDVLVEQVSTYLGVDPEVIDPDLPGADE
;
A
#
# COMPACT_ATOMS: atom_id res chain seq x y z
N MET A 1 27.17 30.89 -36.17
CA MET A 1 27.34 30.37 -34.79
C MET A 1 26.31 31.04 -33.87
N ALA A 2 25.20 30.37 -33.57
CA ALA A 2 24.14 30.92 -32.72
C ALA A 2 24.46 30.65 -31.24
N ARG A 3 24.60 31.71 -30.43
CA ARG A 3 24.85 31.60 -28.99
C ARG A 3 23.57 31.12 -28.29
N SER A 4 23.62 29.97 -27.63
CA SER A 4 22.55 29.49 -26.76
C SER A 4 22.41 30.45 -25.58
N ARG A 5 21.23 31.07 -25.45
CA ARG A 5 20.90 31.90 -24.27
C ARG A 5 20.66 30.95 -23.10
N ARG A 6 21.56 30.97 -22.11
CA ARG A 6 21.35 30.25 -20.84
C ARG A 6 20.04 30.73 -20.20
N PRO A 7 19.13 29.82 -19.81
CA PRO A 7 17.91 30.20 -19.10
C PRO A 7 18.30 30.81 -17.75
N ARG A 8 17.80 32.03 -17.48
CA ARG A 8 18.01 32.67 -16.17
C ARG A 8 17.19 31.93 -15.11
N PRO A 9 17.73 31.71 -13.90
CA PRO A 9 16.97 31.09 -12.81
C PRO A 9 15.76 31.97 -12.47
N LEU A 10 14.57 31.37 -12.57
CA LEU A 10 13.32 32.02 -12.19
C LEU A 10 13.25 32.10 -10.66
N THR A 11 13.60 33.26 -10.11
CA THR A 11 13.42 33.53 -8.68
C THR A 11 11.93 33.73 -8.38
N SER A 12 11.48 33.24 -7.22
CA SER A 12 10.10 33.38 -6.70
C SER A 12 9.56 34.82 -6.77
N ARG A 13 10.45 35.81 -6.61
CA ARG A 13 10.13 37.25 -6.67
C ARG A 13 9.66 37.73 -8.04
N SER A 14 10.15 37.11 -9.11
CA SER A 14 9.78 37.48 -10.49
C SER A 14 8.41 36.92 -10.92
N VAL A 15 8.00 35.80 -10.29
CA VAL A 15 6.77 35.06 -10.59
C VAL A 15 5.54 35.75 -9.98
N ALA A 16 5.68 36.39 -8.82
CA ALA A 16 4.59 37.07 -8.12
C ALA A 16 4.00 38.29 -8.89
N ARG A 17 4.77 38.94 -9.77
CA ARG A 17 4.35 40.21 -10.42
C ARG A 17 3.25 40.07 -11.49
N ARG A 18 2.92 38.85 -11.93
CA ARG A 18 1.93 38.63 -13.00
C ARG A 18 0.67 37.89 -12.54
N GLY A 19 0.44 37.75 -11.23
CA GLY A 19 -0.73 37.05 -10.69
C GLY A 19 -0.81 35.57 -11.09
N ARG A 20 0.28 35.02 -11.65
CA ARG A 20 0.43 33.62 -12.04
C ARG A 20 1.57 33.10 -11.20
N GLY A 21 1.23 32.58 -10.02
CA GLY A 21 2.19 31.96 -9.10
C GLY A 21 2.98 30.83 -9.75
N ILE A 22 3.85 30.19 -8.97
CA ILE A 22 4.65 29.07 -9.44
C ILE A 22 3.71 27.97 -9.94
N ARG A 23 3.79 27.64 -11.23
CA ARG A 23 3.01 26.56 -11.85
C ARG A 23 4.00 25.50 -12.33
N GLY A 24 3.88 24.29 -11.80
CA GLY A 24 4.75 23.16 -12.10
C GLY A 24 5.26 22.47 -10.83
N PRO A 25 5.78 21.24 -10.96
CA PRO A 25 6.36 20.51 -9.84
C PRO A 25 7.45 21.35 -9.17
N LEU A 26 7.33 21.56 -7.85
CA LEU A 26 8.32 22.29 -7.07
C LEU A 26 9.62 21.51 -6.91
N PHE A 27 9.53 20.18 -7.02
CA PHE A 27 10.63 19.25 -6.94
C PHE A 27 10.79 18.52 -8.28
N PRO A 28 12.03 18.35 -8.76
CA PRO A 28 12.33 17.39 -9.82
C PRO A 28 11.82 15.99 -9.47
N PRO A 29 11.31 15.21 -10.46
CA PRO A 29 10.66 13.91 -10.22
C PRO A 29 11.61 12.84 -9.66
N ASP A 30 12.92 13.02 -9.84
CA ASP A 30 13.99 12.18 -9.32
C ASP A 30 14.25 12.38 -7.81
N LEU A 31 13.72 13.45 -7.20
CA LEU A 31 13.89 13.68 -5.77
C LEU A 31 12.83 12.95 -4.94
N PRO A 32 13.18 12.37 -3.78
CA PRO A 32 12.22 11.74 -2.86
C PRO A 32 11.07 12.67 -2.44
N ALA A 33 11.34 13.99 -2.39
CA ALA A 33 10.35 15.01 -2.07
C ALA A 33 9.23 15.16 -3.11
N ALA A 34 9.44 14.71 -4.35
CA ALA A 34 8.44 14.74 -5.41
C ALA A 34 7.44 13.58 -5.34
N ARG A 35 7.71 12.54 -4.52
CA ARG A 35 6.86 11.35 -4.42
C ARG A 35 5.45 11.70 -3.95
N THR A 36 4.48 11.15 -4.67
CA THR A 36 3.08 11.21 -4.29
C THR A 36 2.82 10.43 -3.00
N ARG A 37 1.66 10.66 -2.38
CA ARG A 37 1.26 9.89 -1.18
C ARG A 37 1.11 8.40 -1.49
N ALA A 38 0.61 8.08 -2.68
CA ALA A 38 0.50 6.69 -3.15
C ALA A 38 1.88 6.02 -3.21
N GLU A 39 2.84 6.64 -3.89
CA GLU A 39 4.20 6.09 -4.05
C GLU A 39 4.94 5.94 -2.70
N LYS A 40 4.68 6.83 -1.73
CA LYS A 40 5.23 6.70 -0.38
C LYS A 40 4.66 5.48 0.35
N PHE A 41 3.35 5.27 0.22
CA PHE A 41 2.70 4.09 0.79
C PHE A 41 3.18 2.80 0.12
N ASP A 42 3.31 2.80 -1.22
CA ASP A 42 3.84 1.65 -1.95
C ASP A 42 5.26 1.27 -1.47
N GLN A 43 6.11 2.28 -1.21
CA GLN A 43 7.43 2.05 -0.65
C GLN A 43 7.38 1.49 0.78
N LEU A 44 6.46 1.98 1.61
CA LEU A 44 6.27 1.47 2.98
C LEU A 44 5.81 0.01 2.95
N VAL A 45 4.87 -0.34 2.08
CA VAL A 45 4.42 -1.73 1.86
C VAL A 45 5.58 -2.62 1.44
N LEU A 46 6.43 -2.17 0.53
CA LEU A 46 7.62 -2.92 0.12
C LEU A 46 8.61 -3.13 1.29
N GLY A 47 8.83 -2.10 2.10
CA GLY A 47 9.68 -2.19 3.28
C GLY A 47 9.15 -3.17 4.32
N ALA A 48 7.84 -3.12 4.62
CA ALA A 48 7.19 -4.05 5.53
C ALA A 48 7.18 -5.50 5.00
N PHE A 49 7.07 -5.69 3.68
CA PHE A 49 7.06 -7.02 3.07
C PHE A 49 8.45 -7.65 2.94
N GLU A 50 9.51 -6.85 2.82
CA GLU A 50 10.90 -7.32 2.67
C GLU A 50 11.32 -8.40 3.71
N PRO A 51 11.11 -8.23 5.03
CA PRO A 51 11.47 -9.26 6.01
C PRO A 51 10.66 -10.56 5.86
N ILE A 52 9.41 -10.47 5.41
CA ILE A 52 8.53 -11.63 5.18
C ILE A 52 9.03 -12.39 3.95
N ASP A 53 9.30 -11.69 2.84
CA ASP A 53 9.81 -12.31 1.61
C ASP A 53 11.17 -12.96 1.86
N ALA A 54 12.07 -12.31 2.60
CA ALA A 54 13.39 -12.88 2.91
C ALA A 54 13.33 -14.24 3.60
N ARG A 55 12.29 -14.50 4.41
CA ARG A 55 12.09 -15.78 5.13
C ARG A 55 11.31 -16.81 4.30
N TRP A 56 10.35 -16.36 3.48
CA TRP A 56 9.35 -17.23 2.83
C TRP A 56 9.37 -17.21 1.30
N HIS A 57 10.40 -16.60 0.69
CA HIS A 57 10.52 -16.31 -0.74
C HIS A 57 10.04 -17.45 -1.66
N ASP A 58 10.53 -18.67 -1.43
CA ASP A 58 10.23 -19.84 -2.27
C ASP A 58 8.74 -20.14 -2.35
N ARG A 59 7.98 -19.86 -1.29
CA ARG A 59 6.54 -20.08 -1.24
C ARG A 59 5.73 -18.89 -1.77
N LEU A 60 6.31 -17.69 -1.78
CA LEU A 60 5.63 -16.44 -2.18
C LEU A 60 5.85 -16.05 -3.64
N THR A 61 6.68 -16.77 -4.40
CA THR A 61 6.95 -16.49 -5.83
C THR A 61 5.73 -16.37 -6.75
N LYS A 62 4.55 -16.89 -6.35
CA LYS A 62 3.30 -16.81 -7.12
C LYS A 62 2.27 -15.84 -6.52
N LEU A 63 2.69 -15.03 -5.56
CA LEU A 63 1.87 -14.05 -4.87
C LEU A 63 2.21 -12.65 -5.37
N ASP A 64 1.21 -11.93 -5.87
CA ASP A 64 1.33 -10.52 -6.20
C ASP A 64 0.84 -9.65 -5.03
N ILE A 65 1.47 -8.50 -4.79
CA ILE A 65 0.95 -7.47 -3.88
C ILE A 65 0.44 -6.30 -4.71
N ALA A 66 -0.75 -5.82 -4.37
CA ALA A 66 -1.36 -4.65 -4.99
C ALA A 66 -1.91 -3.70 -3.93
N VAL A 67 -1.93 -2.41 -4.27
CA VAL A 67 -2.54 -1.37 -3.44
C VAL A 67 -3.74 -0.79 -4.18
N ASP A 68 -4.86 -0.69 -3.49
CA ASP A 68 -6.06 0.02 -3.95
C ASP A 68 -6.44 1.10 -2.91
N GLU A 69 -7.19 2.13 -3.31
CA GLU A 69 -7.47 3.24 -2.41
C GLU A 69 -8.58 2.91 -1.40
N VAL A 70 -9.75 2.47 -1.89
CA VAL A 70 -10.92 2.21 -1.05
C VAL A 70 -11.68 1.01 -1.62
N PRO A 71 -12.03 0.02 -0.79
CA PRO A 71 -12.84 -1.10 -1.22
C PRO A 71 -14.20 -0.62 -1.72
N ARG A 72 -14.63 -1.12 -2.89
CA ARG A 72 -15.98 -0.85 -3.42
C ARG A 72 -17.08 -1.60 -2.67
N ILE A 73 -16.69 -2.50 -1.78
CA ILE A 73 -17.59 -3.30 -0.95
C ILE A 73 -17.88 -2.46 0.31
N ARG A 74 -19.15 -2.20 0.56
CA ARG A 74 -19.61 -1.58 1.81
C ARG A 74 -20.25 -2.66 2.66
N ALA A 75 -19.91 -2.69 3.95
CA ALA A 75 -20.69 -3.37 4.96
C ALA A 75 -22.17 -2.95 4.82
N ILE A 76 -23.07 -3.92 4.60
CA ILE A 76 -24.51 -3.65 4.51
C ILE A 76 -25.07 -3.34 5.90
N ASP A 77 -24.52 -3.98 6.93
CA ASP A 77 -24.91 -3.81 8.33
C ASP A 77 -23.66 -3.88 9.25
N PRO A 78 -23.25 -2.76 9.89
CA PRO A 78 -22.01 -2.69 10.66
C PRO A 78 -21.89 -3.71 11.79
N ASP A 79 -23.02 -4.12 12.37
CA ASP A 79 -23.08 -4.96 13.56
C ASP A 79 -23.15 -6.47 13.24
N SER A 80 -23.33 -6.83 11.97
CA SER A 80 -23.44 -8.23 11.51
C SER A 80 -22.49 -8.61 10.38
N VAL A 81 -21.49 -7.77 10.09
CA VAL A 81 -20.49 -8.10 9.05
C VAL A 81 -19.58 -9.20 9.54
N ASN A 82 -19.79 -10.40 9.00
CA ASN A 82 -18.80 -11.47 9.05
C ASN A 82 -17.98 -11.43 7.76
N TRP A 83 -16.70 -11.07 7.87
CA TRP A 83 -15.79 -11.10 6.74
C TRP A 83 -15.33 -12.54 6.48
N PRO A 84 -15.14 -12.92 5.21
CA PRO A 84 -14.54 -14.20 4.88
C PRO A 84 -13.05 -14.19 5.30
N PRO A 85 -12.43 -15.36 5.55
CA PRO A 85 -11.07 -15.44 6.08
C PRO A 85 -10.02 -14.79 5.17
N GLU A 86 -10.30 -14.63 3.88
CA GLU A 86 -9.43 -13.92 2.94
C GLU A 86 -9.42 -12.40 3.13
N VAL A 87 -10.27 -11.84 4.00
CA VAL A 87 -10.40 -10.40 4.23
C VAL A 87 -9.99 -10.08 5.66
N VAL A 88 -8.88 -9.34 5.78
CA VAL A 88 -8.47 -8.74 7.05
C VAL A 88 -9.18 -7.41 7.17
N ALA A 89 -9.87 -7.21 8.29
CA ALA A 89 -10.73 -6.06 8.51
C ALA A 89 -10.64 -5.58 9.95
N ASP A 90 -10.90 -4.30 10.14
CA ASP A 90 -11.17 -3.73 11.45
C ASP A 90 -12.64 -3.30 11.47
N GLY A 91 -13.43 -4.09 12.20
CA GLY A 91 -14.89 -4.01 12.25
C GLY A 91 -15.51 -4.04 10.84
N PRO A 92 -16.30 -3.02 10.44
CA PRO A 92 -16.98 -3.01 9.14
C PRO A 92 -16.09 -2.53 7.98
N VAL A 93 -14.79 -2.31 8.20
CA VAL A 93 -13.90 -1.74 7.17
C VAL A 93 -12.80 -2.75 6.81
N PRO A 94 -12.75 -3.23 5.56
CA PRO A 94 -11.67 -4.09 5.13
C PRO A 94 -10.37 -3.29 4.98
N LEU A 95 -9.29 -3.84 5.53
CA LEU A 95 -7.92 -3.31 5.42
C LEU A 95 -7.19 -3.97 4.26
N SER A 96 -7.43 -5.26 4.04
CA SER A 96 -6.87 -5.98 2.91
C SER A 96 -7.74 -7.15 2.47
N ARG A 97 -7.42 -7.69 1.30
CA ARG A 97 -8.08 -8.86 0.73
C ARG A 97 -7.12 -9.74 -0.04
N LEU A 98 -7.11 -11.03 0.26
CA LEU A 98 -6.52 -12.07 -0.57
C LEU A 98 -7.50 -12.46 -1.69
N ILE A 99 -6.99 -12.44 -2.91
CA ILE A 99 -7.62 -12.96 -4.10
C ILE A 99 -6.86 -14.24 -4.44
N PRO A 100 -7.48 -15.43 -4.30
CA PRO A 100 -6.79 -16.68 -4.59
C PRO A 100 -6.47 -16.78 -6.09
N ALA A 101 -5.47 -17.61 -6.41
CA ALA A 101 -5.17 -17.95 -7.80
C ALA A 101 -6.41 -18.60 -8.45
N GLY A 102 -6.63 -18.28 -9.72
CA GLY A 102 -7.86 -18.68 -10.40
C GLY A 102 -7.76 -18.57 -11.91
N ILE A 103 -8.91 -18.56 -12.57
CA ILE A 103 -9.03 -18.39 -14.01
C ILE A 103 -9.90 -17.15 -14.24
N ASP A 104 -9.38 -16.20 -15.01
CA ASP A 104 -10.15 -15.01 -15.35
C ASP A 104 -11.29 -15.33 -16.35
N ARG A 105 -12.15 -14.34 -16.62
CA ARG A 105 -13.26 -14.50 -17.59
C ARG A 105 -12.80 -14.81 -19.03
N ARG A 106 -11.51 -14.64 -19.33
CA ARG A 106 -10.91 -14.88 -20.64
C ARG A 106 -10.19 -16.24 -20.70
N GLY A 107 -10.24 -17.04 -19.63
CA GLY A 107 -9.58 -18.34 -19.56
C GLY A 107 -8.09 -18.28 -19.20
N THR A 108 -7.58 -17.11 -18.78
CA THR A 108 -6.17 -16.93 -18.41
C THR A 108 -5.98 -17.23 -16.93
N ALA A 109 -4.96 -18.02 -16.59
CA ALA A 109 -4.60 -18.28 -15.20
C ALA A 109 -4.12 -16.99 -14.51
N THR A 110 -4.72 -16.68 -13.36
CA THR A 110 -4.35 -15.54 -12.52
C THR A 110 -3.57 -16.02 -11.31
N ARG A 111 -2.54 -15.24 -10.94
CA ARG A 111 -1.80 -15.44 -9.69
C ARG A 111 -2.65 -15.06 -8.49
N ALA A 112 -2.27 -15.57 -7.32
CA ALA A 112 -2.83 -15.10 -6.06
C ALA A 112 -2.38 -13.64 -5.85
N ARG A 113 -3.23 -12.83 -5.25
CA ARG A 113 -2.96 -11.41 -5.03
C ARG A 113 -3.46 -10.94 -3.68
N ILE A 114 -2.60 -10.30 -2.90
CA ILE A 114 -3.01 -9.52 -1.73
C ILE A 114 -3.28 -8.10 -2.19
N VAL A 115 -4.44 -7.57 -1.86
CA VAL A 115 -4.82 -6.18 -2.13
C VAL A 115 -4.90 -5.45 -0.80
N LEU A 116 -4.03 -4.45 -0.59
CA LEU A 116 -4.08 -3.56 0.57
C LEU A 116 -4.91 -2.33 0.25
N PHE A 117 -5.79 -1.93 1.16
CA PHE A 117 -6.59 -0.72 1.02
C PHE A 117 -5.93 0.45 1.74
N ARG A 118 -5.27 1.32 0.96
CA ARG A 118 -4.45 2.42 1.47
C ARG A 118 -5.23 3.34 2.41
N ARG A 119 -6.43 3.78 2.00
CA ARG A 119 -7.14 4.83 2.73
C ARG A 119 -7.65 4.35 4.10
N PRO A 120 -8.25 3.16 4.24
CA PRO A 120 -8.55 2.57 5.55
C PRO A 120 -7.36 2.43 6.48
N ILE A 121 -6.19 2.05 5.97
CA ILE A 121 -4.97 1.84 6.75
C ILE A 121 -4.39 3.18 7.21
N GLU A 122 -4.22 4.15 6.29
CA GLU A 122 -3.73 5.50 6.59
C GLU A 122 -4.59 6.23 7.63
N LEU A 123 -5.90 5.97 7.66
CA LEU A 123 -6.82 6.63 8.59
C LEU A 123 -6.77 6.06 10.02
N ARG A 124 -6.19 4.87 10.20
CA ARG A 124 -6.09 4.19 11.50
C ARG A 124 -4.79 4.46 12.21
N ALA A 125 -3.70 4.56 11.44
CA ALA A 125 -2.40 4.90 11.96
C ALA A 125 -2.42 6.34 12.53
N LYS A 126 -1.92 6.51 13.76
CA LYS A 126 -1.85 7.84 14.39
C LYS A 126 -0.57 8.56 13.99
N ASP A 127 0.50 7.79 13.74
CA ASP A 127 1.79 8.29 13.30
C ASP A 127 2.44 7.34 12.26
N PRO A 128 3.61 7.71 11.68
CA PRO A 128 4.26 6.89 10.65
C PRO A 128 4.77 5.53 11.12
N GLN A 129 5.09 5.35 12.41
CA GLN A 129 5.52 4.05 12.93
C GLN A 129 4.31 3.14 13.12
N ASP A 130 3.22 3.66 13.70
CA ASP A 130 1.94 2.95 13.75
C ASP A 130 1.48 2.48 12.36
N LEU A 131 1.77 3.26 11.30
CA LEU A 131 1.43 2.91 9.92
C LEU A 131 2.27 1.75 9.39
N GLU A 132 3.56 1.74 9.71
CA GLU A 132 4.49 0.69 9.32
C GLU A 132 4.11 -0.63 10.00
N ASP A 133 3.89 -0.58 11.32
CA ASP A 133 3.46 -1.71 12.13
C ASP A 133 2.11 -2.26 11.64
N LEU A 134 1.10 -1.39 11.44
CA LEU A 134 -0.21 -1.82 10.95
C LEU A 134 -0.14 -2.47 9.55
N VAL A 135 0.71 -1.97 8.66
CA VAL A 135 0.87 -2.58 7.33
C VAL A 135 1.57 -3.93 7.44
N HIS A 136 2.57 -4.04 8.30
CA HIS A 136 3.26 -5.29 8.58
C HIS A 136 2.31 -6.35 9.13
N ASP A 137 1.54 -6.03 10.17
CA ASP A 137 0.56 -6.94 10.79
C ASP A 137 -0.44 -7.47 9.76
N VAL A 138 -1.02 -6.56 8.96
CA VAL A 138 -1.98 -6.91 7.90
C VAL A 138 -1.34 -7.80 6.83
N LEU A 139 -0.06 -7.59 6.50
CA LEU A 139 0.66 -8.43 5.56
C LEU A 139 0.93 -9.82 6.14
N VAL A 140 1.34 -9.91 7.40
CA VAL A 140 1.58 -11.16 8.12
C VAL A 140 0.32 -12.02 8.12
N GLU A 141 -0.82 -11.44 8.49
CA GLU A 141 -2.11 -12.15 8.52
C GLU A 141 -2.57 -12.61 7.12
N GLN A 142 -2.34 -11.80 6.09
CA GLN A 142 -2.68 -12.19 4.72
C GLN A 142 -1.75 -13.27 4.15
N VAL A 143 -0.45 -13.20 4.48
CA VAL A 143 0.54 -14.20 4.07
C VAL A 143 0.29 -15.52 4.80
N SER A 144 -0.05 -15.48 6.09
CA SER A 144 -0.40 -16.68 6.85
C SER A 144 -1.64 -17.36 6.28
N THR A 145 -2.68 -16.59 5.95
CA THR A 145 -3.89 -17.06 5.28
C THR A 145 -3.56 -17.69 3.91
N TYR A 146 -2.67 -17.06 3.13
CA TYR A 146 -2.23 -17.60 1.84
C TYR A 146 -1.47 -18.92 1.97
N LEU A 147 -0.61 -19.04 2.99
CA LEU A 147 0.20 -20.22 3.25
C LEU A 147 -0.55 -21.32 4.02
N GLY A 148 -1.70 -21.00 4.61
CA GLY A 148 -2.50 -21.90 5.45
C GLY A 148 -1.81 -22.22 6.77
N VAL A 149 -1.11 -21.26 7.37
CA VAL A 149 -0.42 -21.38 8.67
C VAL A 149 -0.90 -20.29 9.61
N ASP A 150 -0.62 -20.42 10.91
CA ASP A 150 -0.92 -19.38 11.89
C ASP A 150 -0.02 -18.15 11.70
N PRO A 151 -0.51 -16.92 11.95
CA PRO A 151 0.26 -15.69 11.85
C PRO A 151 1.57 -15.70 12.65
N GLU A 152 1.55 -16.30 13.84
CA GLU A 152 2.71 -16.45 14.74
C GLU A 152 3.87 -17.24 14.10
N VAL A 153 3.57 -18.10 13.13
CA VAL A 153 4.59 -18.85 12.38
C VAL A 153 5.35 -17.93 11.43
N ILE A 154 4.68 -16.91 10.88
CA ILE A 154 5.28 -15.93 9.97
C ILE A 154 6.04 -14.88 10.77
N ASP A 155 5.43 -14.37 11.83
CA ASP A 155 6.03 -13.43 12.77
C ASP A 155 5.79 -13.83 14.23
N PRO A 156 6.82 -14.34 14.93
CA PRO A 156 6.73 -14.71 16.34
C PRO A 156 6.52 -13.54 17.31
N ASP A 157 6.84 -12.32 16.89
CA ASP A 157 6.74 -11.12 17.74
C ASP A 157 5.36 -10.44 17.60
N LEU A 158 4.48 -10.97 16.73
CA LEU A 158 3.14 -10.45 16.54
C LEU A 158 2.33 -10.61 17.84
N PRO A 159 1.71 -9.53 18.38
CA PRO A 159 0.79 -9.67 19.49
C PRO A 159 -0.40 -10.53 19.04
N GLY A 160 -0.62 -11.66 19.71
CA GLY A 160 -1.72 -12.57 19.38
C GLY A 160 -3.06 -11.83 19.37
N ALA A 161 -3.91 -12.12 18.40
CA ALA A 161 -5.22 -11.49 18.19
C ALA A 161 -6.28 -11.83 19.27
N ASP A 162 -5.86 -12.33 20.43
CA ASP A 162 -6.70 -12.80 21.54
C ASP A 162 -6.91 -11.73 22.64
N GLU A 163 -7.20 -10.48 22.28
CA GLU A 163 -7.67 -9.45 23.22
C GLU A 163 -8.94 -8.70 22.75
#